data_AF-A0A9Q3HEE9-F1
#
_entry.id   AF-A0A9Q3HEE9-F1
#
_cell.length_a   1.000
_cell.length_b   1.000
_cell.length_c   1.000
_cell.angle_alpha   90.00
_cell.angle_beta   90.00
_cell.angle_gamma   90.00
#
_symmetry.space_group_name_H-M   'P 1'
#
loop_
_entity.id
_entity.type
_entity.pdbx_description
1 polymer ?
#
loop_
_entity_poly.entity_id
_entity_poly.type
_entity_poly.pdbx_seq_one_letter_code
_entity_poly.pdbx_strand_id
1 'polypeptide(L)'
;MKEGGHFASYIADFRSLVSRIGDWGERALIHHFRRGLASSILDQLASHPSNIDSLQDLMDVSLELDTRYHERQREKNHHQEKRPEASKSNSSHHQNSSSSSHKKKNFHSQKQDKPHYSLLNKDFKLKSSEKERRIKEGLCTYCGGKHSLESCFKRPQNKLTQPSGSFPSQGKA
;
A
#
# COMPACT_ATOMS: atom_id res chain seq x y z
N MET A 1 -20.39 19.16 -0.42
CA MET A 1 -20.43 17.90 0.37
C MET A 1 -19.14 17.79 1.20
N LYS A 2 -19.19 17.22 2.42
CA LYS A 2 -17.98 17.04 3.25
C LYS A 2 -17.24 15.75 2.83
N GLU A 3 -15.92 15.73 2.95
CA GLU A 3 -15.10 14.52 2.72
C GLU A 3 -15.60 13.37 3.61
N GLY A 4 -16.22 12.35 3.01
CA GLY A 4 -16.81 11.20 3.72
C GLY A 4 -18.29 11.32 4.10
N GLY A 5 -19.01 12.33 3.62
CA GLY A 5 -20.48 12.30 3.59
C GLY A 5 -20.97 11.24 2.58
N HIS A 6 -22.25 10.85 2.64
CA HIS A 6 -22.81 9.88 1.70
C HIS A 6 -23.29 10.59 0.43
N PHE A 7 -22.76 10.21 -0.73
CA PHE A 7 -23.03 10.92 -1.98
C PHE A 7 -24.49 10.86 -2.43
N ALA A 8 -25.20 9.76 -2.11
CA ALA A 8 -26.61 9.62 -2.47
C ALA A 8 -27.51 10.70 -1.85
N SER A 9 -27.20 11.17 -0.63
CA SER A 9 -27.95 12.26 0.00
C SER A 9 -27.74 13.58 -0.74
N TYR A 10 -26.51 13.86 -1.15
CA TYR A 10 -26.20 15.05 -1.95
C TYR A 10 -26.90 15.03 -3.32
N ILE A 11 -26.95 13.89 -4.01
CA ILE A 11 -27.70 13.75 -5.26
C ILE A 11 -29.19 14.04 -5.04
N ALA A 12 -29.79 13.51 -3.98
CA ALA A 12 -31.20 13.72 -3.69
C ALA A 12 -31.51 15.21 -3.45
N ASP A 13 -30.68 15.88 -2.65
CA ASP A 13 -30.81 17.32 -2.39
C ASP A 13 -30.62 18.15 -3.67
N PHE A 14 -29.63 17.79 -4.49
CA PHE A 14 -29.37 18.46 -5.75
C PHE A 14 -30.56 18.32 -6.72
N ARG A 15 -31.10 17.11 -6.88
CA ARG A 15 -32.29 16.87 -7.72
C ARG A 15 -33.51 17.65 -7.22
N SER A 16 -33.70 17.74 -5.91
CA SER A 16 -34.75 18.58 -5.30
C SER A 16 -34.57 20.06 -5.64
N LEU A 17 -33.34 20.57 -5.58
CA LEU A 17 -33.01 21.94 -5.95
C LEU A 17 -33.26 22.23 -7.43
N VAL A 18 -32.82 21.33 -8.32
CA VAL A 18 -33.02 21.48 -9.76
C VAL A 18 -34.50 21.54 -10.12
N SER A 19 -35.31 20.67 -9.51
CA SER A 19 -36.77 20.66 -9.69
C SER A 19 -37.44 21.96 -9.24
N ARG A 20 -36.92 22.59 -8.18
CA ARG A 20 -37.48 23.84 -7.61
C ARG A 20 -37.07 25.10 -8.38
N ILE A 21 -35.87 25.12 -8.97
CA ILE A 21 -35.30 26.34 -9.56
C ILE A 21 -35.76 26.53 -11.02
N GLY A 22 -35.95 25.44 -11.79
CA GLY A 22 -36.47 25.48 -13.17
C GLY A 22 -35.54 26.12 -14.21
N ASP A 23 -35.51 25.54 -15.41
CA ASP A 23 -34.93 26.07 -16.67
C ASP A 23 -33.40 26.22 -16.78
N TRP A 24 -32.63 25.57 -15.91
CA TRP A 24 -31.17 25.62 -16.01
C TRP A 24 -30.65 24.68 -17.10
N GLY A 25 -29.81 25.20 -17.98
CA GLY A 25 -29.13 24.39 -18.98
C GLY A 25 -28.22 23.34 -18.34
N GLU A 26 -28.12 22.17 -18.97
CA GLU A 26 -27.38 21.03 -18.43
C GLU A 26 -25.91 21.36 -18.11
N ARG A 27 -25.24 22.15 -18.96
CA ARG A 27 -23.86 22.62 -18.70
C ARG A 27 -23.74 23.45 -17.42
N ALA A 28 -24.74 24.29 -17.13
CA ALA A 28 -24.77 25.05 -15.89
C ALA A 28 -24.97 24.12 -14.69
N LEU A 29 -25.89 23.15 -14.81
CA LEU A 29 -26.11 22.14 -13.78
C LEU A 29 -24.84 21.32 -13.50
N ILE A 30 -24.13 20.88 -14.53
CA ILE A 30 -22.85 20.17 -14.42
C ILE A 30 -21.82 21.02 -13.67
N HIS A 31 -21.68 22.30 -14.05
CA HIS A 31 -20.75 23.20 -13.40
C HIS A 31 -21.07 23.37 -11.91
N HIS A 32 -22.33 23.61 -11.56
CA HIS A 32 -22.75 23.75 -10.16
C HIS A 32 -22.63 22.45 -9.39
N PHE A 33 -22.92 21.32 -10.03
CA PHE A 33 -22.77 20.00 -9.44
C PHE A 33 -21.31 19.73 -9.05
N ARG A 34 -20.37 19.94 -9.98
CA ARG A 34 -18.93 19.76 -9.75
C ARG A 34 -18.40 20.62 -8.60
N ARG A 35 -18.89 21.86 -8.45
CA ARG A 35 -18.50 22.74 -7.34
C ARG A 35 -18.91 22.22 -5.96
N GLY A 36 -19.96 21.40 -5.88
CA GLY A 36 -20.42 20.82 -4.62
C GLY A 36 -19.81 19.46 -4.27
N LEU A 37 -19.02 18.87 -5.17
CA LEU A 37 -18.34 17.58 -4.97
C LEU A 37 -17.18 17.68 -3.98
N ALA A 38 -16.87 16.56 -3.33
CA ALA A 38 -15.67 16.40 -2.52
C ALA A 38 -14.42 16.43 -3.41
N SER A 39 -13.31 16.95 -2.87
CA SER A 39 -12.02 17.03 -3.59
C SER A 39 -11.52 15.65 -4.01
N SER A 40 -11.70 14.65 -3.15
CA SER A 40 -11.34 13.26 -3.44
C SER A 40 -12.08 12.65 -4.63
N ILE A 41 -13.35 13.03 -4.84
CA ILE A 41 -14.15 12.61 -5.99
C ILE A 41 -13.70 13.38 -7.24
N LEU A 42 -13.46 14.69 -7.12
CA LEU A 42 -12.96 15.52 -8.22
C LEU A 42 -11.62 15.03 -8.77
N ASP A 43 -10.68 14.65 -7.90
CA ASP A 43 -9.38 14.10 -8.31
C ASP A 43 -9.54 12.77 -9.06
N GLN A 44 -10.47 11.91 -8.63
CA GLN A 44 -10.73 10.65 -9.31
C GLN A 44 -11.45 10.84 -10.64
N LEU A 45 -12.37 11.81 -10.73
CA LEU A 45 -12.99 12.21 -11.99
C LEU A 45 -11.94 12.76 -12.97
N ALA A 46 -10.94 13.52 -12.50
CA ALA A 46 -9.86 14.04 -13.36
C ALA A 46 -8.96 12.92 -13.92
N SER A 47 -8.85 11.79 -13.21
CA SER A 47 -8.12 10.60 -13.68
C SER A 47 -8.99 9.66 -14.53
N HIS A 48 -10.29 9.92 -14.68
CA HIS A 48 -11.20 9.04 -15.39
C HIS A 48 -11.01 9.17 -16.92
N PRO A 49 -10.87 8.07 -17.67
CA PRO A 49 -10.54 8.11 -19.10
C PRO A 49 -11.70 8.57 -20.00
N SER A 50 -12.94 8.49 -19.54
CA SER A 50 -14.13 8.87 -20.31
C SER A 50 -14.49 10.34 -20.12
N ASN A 51 -14.80 11.04 -21.21
CA ASN A 51 -15.44 12.35 -21.14
C ASN A 51 -16.87 12.20 -20.64
N ILE A 52 -17.23 12.96 -19.62
CA ILE A 52 -18.54 12.94 -18.99
C ILE A 52 -19.25 14.24 -19.37
N ASP A 53 -20.07 14.17 -20.41
CA ASP A 53 -20.77 15.32 -21.00
C ASP A 53 -22.23 15.45 -20.55
N SER A 54 -22.80 14.37 -20.00
CA SER A 54 -24.15 14.31 -19.43
C SER A 54 -24.11 14.51 -17.93
N LEU A 55 -25.10 15.25 -17.39
CA LEU A 55 -25.26 15.40 -15.95
C LEU A 55 -25.56 14.07 -15.27
N GLN A 56 -26.33 13.20 -15.94
CA GLN A 56 -26.70 11.89 -15.40
C GLN A 56 -25.48 10.98 -15.31
N ASP A 57 -24.66 10.93 -16.35
CA ASP A 57 -23.40 10.16 -16.34
C ASP A 57 -22.45 10.66 -15.25
N LEU A 58 -22.40 11.98 -15.02
CA LEU A 58 -21.60 12.57 -13.95
C LEU A 58 -22.08 12.14 -12.57
N MET A 59 -23.39 12.08 -12.35
CA MET A 59 -23.95 11.58 -11.10
C MET A 59 -23.63 10.10 -10.92
N ASP A 60 -23.77 9.28 -11.95
CA ASP A 60 -23.57 7.84 -11.86
C ASP A 60 -22.09 7.49 -11.60
N VAL A 61 -21.16 8.06 -12.36
CA VAL A 61 -19.71 7.86 -12.14
C VAL A 61 -19.30 8.35 -10.74
N SER A 62 -19.79 9.51 -10.31
CA SER A 62 -19.45 10.03 -8.98
C SER A 62 -19.97 9.13 -7.86
N LEU A 63 -21.14 8.49 -8.04
CA LEU A 63 -21.71 7.54 -7.08
C LEU A 63 -20.91 6.24 -7.00
N GLU A 64 -20.46 5.73 -8.15
CA GLU A 64 -19.57 4.57 -8.20
C GLU A 64 -18.24 4.85 -7.48
N LEU A 65 -17.66 6.03 -7.70
CA LEU A 65 -16.43 6.45 -7.03
C LEU A 65 -16.60 6.57 -5.51
N ASP A 66 -17.72 7.14 -5.05
CA ASP A 66 -18.05 7.24 -3.62
C ASP A 66 -18.20 5.86 -2.98
N THR A 67 -18.95 4.96 -3.62
CA THR A 67 -19.16 3.58 -3.15
C THR A 67 -17.81 2.86 -3.00
N ARG A 68 -16.98 2.90 -4.04
CA ARG A 68 -15.66 2.27 -4.06
C ARG A 68 -14.72 2.89 -3.02
N TYR A 69 -14.79 4.20 -2.81
CA TYR A 69 -14.04 4.88 -1.78
C TYR A 69 -14.43 4.35 -0.39
N HIS A 70 -15.72 4.30 -0.08
CA HIS A 70 -16.22 3.81 1.20
C HIS A 70 -15.88 2.33 1.44
N GLU A 71 -15.98 1.47 0.42
CA GLU A 71 -15.54 0.07 0.51
C GLU A 71 -14.07 -0.04 0.90
N ARG A 72 -13.18 0.68 0.20
CA ARG A 72 -11.74 0.70 0.52
C ARG A 72 -11.47 1.23 1.93
N GLN A 73 -12.23 2.22 2.39
CA GLN A 73 -12.08 2.75 3.75
C GLN A 73 -12.49 1.71 4.81
N ARG A 74 -13.57 0.94 4.56
CA ARG A 74 -13.98 -0.17 5.43
C ARG A 74 -12.93 -1.27 5.50
N GLU A 75 -12.31 -1.62 4.37
CA GLU A 75 -11.21 -2.58 4.32
C GLU A 75 -10.01 -2.11 5.16
N LYS A 76 -9.60 -0.84 5.01
CA LYS A 76 -8.49 -0.27 5.78
C LYS A 76 -8.77 -0.28 7.28
N ASN A 77 -9.99 0.08 7.70
CA ASN A 77 -10.37 0.07 9.11
C ASN A 77 -10.32 -1.36 9.68
N HIS A 78 -10.85 -2.36 8.95
CA HIS A 78 -10.77 -3.77 9.38
C HIS A 78 -9.33 -4.30 9.47
N HIS A 79 -8.42 -3.85 8.61
CA HIS A 79 -7.01 -4.23 8.68
C HIS A 79 -6.25 -3.52 9.81
N GLN A 80 -6.68 -2.32 10.22
CA GLN A 80 -6.12 -1.62 11.38
C GLN A 80 -6.57 -2.24 12.70
N GLU A 81 -7.84 -2.65 12.80
CA GLU A 81 -8.42 -3.24 14.02
C GLU A 81 -7.86 -4.65 14.33
N LYS A 82 -7.43 -5.40 13.31
CA LYS A 82 -6.78 -6.71 13.47
C LYS A 82 -5.28 -6.63 13.79
N ARG A 83 -4.72 -5.43 14.04
CA ARG A 83 -3.35 -5.33 14.55
C ARG A 83 -3.39 -5.65 16.05
N PRO A 84 -2.79 -6.77 16.51
CA PRO A 84 -2.72 -7.05 17.94
C PRO A 84 -1.99 -5.89 18.62
N GLU A 85 -2.65 -5.29 19.59
CA GLU A 85 -2.12 -4.24 20.45
C GLU A 85 -0.87 -4.81 21.14
N ALA A 86 0.31 -4.46 20.62
CA ALA A 86 1.55 -4.64 21.34
C ALA A 86 1.55 -3.59 22.46
N SER A 87 0.89 -3.97 23.55
CA SER A 87 0.98 -3.46 24.92
C SER A 87 2.01 -2.36 25.14
N LYS A 88 1.52 -1.18 25.50
CA LYS A 88 2.27 -0.28 26.39
C LYS A 88 2.37 -0.98 27.76
N SER A 89 3.48 -1.64 28.04
CA SER A 89 3.87 -1.97 29.41
C SER A 89 5.14 -1.20 29.76
N ASN A 90 4.98 -0.28 30.70
CA ASN A 90 6.07 0.47 31.31
C ASN A 90 7.03 -0.51 31.97
N SER A 91 8.32 -0.28 31.75
CA SER A 91 9.43 -1.01 32.35
C SER A 91 9.56 -0.64 33.83
N SER A 92 9.71 -1.63 34.72
CA SER A 92 10.83 -1.70 35.68
C SER A 92 10.77 -2.93 36.58
N HIS A 93 11.87 -3.72 36.55
CA HIS A 93 12.46 -4.56 37.62
C HIS A 93 11.65 -5.81 38.08
N HIS A 94 12.20 -6.99 38.41
CA HIS A 94 13.54 -7.44 38.84
C HIS A 94 13.66 -9.00 38.69
N GLN A 95 14.90 -9.48 38.47
CA GLN A 95 15.56 -10.76 38.89
C GLN A 95 14.86 -12.13 38.67
N ASN A 96 15.40 -13.08 37.90
CA ASN A 96 16.58 -13.99 38.08
C ASN A 96 16.22 -15.36 38.69
N SER A 97 16.93 -16.39 38.18
CA SER A 97 16.97 -17.82 38.59
C SER A 97 15.80 -18.67 38.05
N SER A 98 15.94 -19.90 37.56
CA SER A 98 17.03 -20.89 37.59
C SER A 98 16.74 -21.99 36.56
N SER A 99 17.81 -22.69 36.17
CA SER A 99 17.91 -23.85 35.29
C SER A 99 16.81 -24.93 35.41
N SER A 100 16.35 -25.45 34.27
CA SER A 100 16.16 -26.90 34.09
C SER A 100 16.17 -27.31 32.62
N SER A 101 17.00 -28.32 32.34
CA SER A 101 17.23 -28.92 31.04
C SER A 101 16.09 -29.86 30.66
N HIS A 102 15.41 -29.61 29.54
CA HIS A 102 14.68 -30.65 28.82
C HIS A 102 14.97 -30.57 27.32
N LYS A 103 15.74 -31.56 26.83
CA LYS A 103 15.81 -31.98 25.43
C LYS A 103 14.39 -32.33 24.96
N LYS A 104 13.97 -31.86 23.78
CA LYS A 104 13.78 -32.69 22.57
C LYS A 104 12.97 -31.97 21.47
N LYS A 105 13.41 -32.29 20.24
CA LYS A 105 12.69 -32.43 18.96
C LYS A 105 12.57 -31.19 18.04
N ASN A 106 13.41 -31.26 17.02
CA ASN A 106 13.15 -30.84 15.63
C ASN A 106 11.66 -30.83 15.31
N PHE A 107 11.12 -29.63 15.05
CA PHE A 107 9.95 -29.46 14.22
C PHE A 107 10.37 -28.78 12.93
N HIS A 108 10.35 -29.57 11.87
CA HIS A 108 10.25 -29.08 10.50
C HIS A 108 8.89 -28.35 10.43
N SER A 109 8.89 -27.03 10.36
CA SER A 109 7.66 -26.26 10.12
C SER A 109 7.90 -25.32 8.98
N GLN A 110 7.18 -25.64 7.90
CA GLN A 110 7.02 -24.90 6.67
C GLN A 110 6.86 -23.41 6.98
N LYS A 111 7.74 -22.59 6.39
CA LYS A 111 7.67 -21.14 6.43
C LYS A 111 6.31 -20.73 5.85
N GLN A 112 5.39 -20.39 6.74
CA GLN A 112 4.17 -19.64 6.43
C GLN A 112 4.58 -18.40 5.63
N ASP A 113 4.06 -18.30 4.40
CA ASP A 113 4.15 -17.13 3.53
C ASP A 113 3.49 -15.93 4.22
N LYS A 114 4.27 -15.22 5.03
CA LYS A 114 3.91 -13.87 5.43
C LYS A 114 3.91 -13.03 4.16
N PRO A 115 2.82 -12.33 3.85
CA PRO A 115 2.71 -11.59 2.60
C PRO A 115 3.86 -10.58 2.51
N HIS A 116 4.48 -10.51 1.32
CA HIS A 116 5.75 -9.85 1.03
C HIS A 116 5.85 -8.42 1.61
N TYR A 117 4.72 -7.71 1.76
CA TYR A 117 4.62 -6.36 2.31
C TYR A 117 5.09 -6.21 3.77
N SER A 118 5.04 -7.27 4.60
CA SER A 118 5.42 -7.18 6.02
C SER A 118 6.92 -6.93 6.24
N LEU A 119 7.73 -7.22 5.20
CA LEU A 119 9.18 -7.12 5.20
C LEU A 119 9.70 -5.75 4.74
N LEU A 120 8.81 -4.86 4.29
CA LEU A 120 9.16 -3.53 3.83
C LEU A 120 8.83 -2.47 4.89
N ASN A 121 9.62 -1.40 4.90
CA ASN A 121 9.38 -0.16 5.63
C ASN A 121 8.30 0.68 4.95
N LYS A 122 7.84 1.74 5.62
CA LYS A 122 6.92 2.75 5.03
C LYS A 122 7.45 3.31 3.70
N ASP A 123 8.77 3.33 3.53
CA ASP A 123 9.46 3.78 2.31
C ASP A 123 9.56 2.69 1.23
N PHE A 124 8.83 1.58 1.36
CA PHE A 124 8.89 0.41 0.46
C PHE A 124 10.31 -0.17 0.27
N LYS A 125 11.21 0.05 1.24
CA LYS A 125 12.56 -0.55 1.31
C LYS A 125 12.56 -1.71 2.31
N LEU A 126 13.38 -2.73 2.08
CA LEU A 126 13.51 -3.88 2.99
C LEU A 126 13.96 -3.39 4.38
N LYS A 127 13.31 -3.89 5.45
CA LYS A 127 13.72 -3.64 6.84
C LYS A 127 15.19 -4.06 7.05
N SER A 128 15.95 -3.28 7.82
CA SER A 128 17.34 -3.61 8.18
C SER A 128 17.44 -5.01 8.82
N SER A 129 16.52 -5.32 9.74
CA SER A 129 16.43 -6.64 10.37
C SER A 129 16.18 -7.78 9.38
N GLU A 130 15.39 -7.55 8.33
CA GLU A 130 15.17 -8.55 7.27
C GLU A 130 16.39 -8.66 6.35
N LYS A 131 17.08 -7.55 6.07
CA LYS A 131 18.34 -7.57 5.32
C LYS A 131 19.40 -8.40 6.03
N GLU A 132 19.58 -8.20 7.34
CA GLU A 132 20.53 -8.96 8.17
C GLU A 132 20.15 -10.45 8.24
N ARG A 133 18.87 -10.76 8.41
CA ARG A 133 18.39 -12.15 8.37
C ARG A 133 18.70 -12.82 7.03
N ARG A 134 18.45 -12.12 5.91
CA ARG A 134 18.77 -12.64 4.58
C ARG A 134 20.26 -12.87 4.40
N ILE A 135 21.13 -11.97 4.89
CA ILE A 135 22.58 -12.17 4.86
C ILE A 135 22.98 -13.40 5.70
N LYS A 136 22.47 -13.51 6.92
CA LYS A 136 22.75 -14.64 7.82
C LYS A 136 22.26 -15.98 7.30
N GLU A 137 21.11 -16.01 6.63
CA GLU A 137 20.53 -17.20 6.02
C GLU A 137 21.03 -17.47 4.58
N GLY A 138 21.94 -16.65 4.04
CA GLY A 138 22.46 -16.80 2.68
C GLY A 138 21.41 -16.61 1.59
N LEU A 139 20.40 -15.77 1.85
CA LEU A 139 19.31 -15.46 0.94
C LEU A 139 19.59 -14.16 0.17
N CYS A 140 19.10 -14.10 -1.07
CA CYS A 140 19.18 -12.94 -1.92
C CYS A 140 18.50 -11.74 -1.25
N THR A 141 19.25 -10.67 -0.99
CA THR A 141 18.69 -9.45 -0.37
C THR A 141 17.60 -8.78 -1.21
N TYR A 142 17.57 -9.00 -2.53
CA TYR A 142 16.55 -8.46 -3.43
C TYR A 142 15.24 -9.26 -3.36
N CYS A 143 15.24 -10.52 -3.82
CA CYS A 143 14.00 -11.30 -3.92
C CYS A 143 13.80 -12.37 -2.82
N GLY A 144 14.73 -12.53 -1.88
CA GLY A 144 14.62 -13.50 -0.78
C GLY A 144 14.82 -14.97 -1.17
N GLY A 145 15.23 -15.26 -2.41
CA GLY A 145 15.51 -16.61 -2.88
C GLY A 145 16.87 -17.15 -2.43
N LYS A 146 17.08 -18.47 -2.51
CA LYS A 146 18.36 -19.13 -2.24
C LYS A 146 19.33 -18.93 -3.42
N HIS A 147 19.86 -17.73 -3.57
CA HIS A 147 20.91 -17.39 -4.55
C HIS A 147 21.63 -16.12 -4.10
N SER A 148 22.84 -15.90 -4.62
CA SER A 148 23.56 -14.63 -4.45
C SER A 148 22.86 -13.50 -5.20
N LEU A 149 23.01 -12.26 -4.72
CA LEU A 149 22.47 -11.06 -5.38
C LEU A 149 22.84 -10.93 -6.86
N GLU A 150 24.00 -11.45 -7.24
CA GLU A 150 24.52 -11.41 -8.61
C GLU A 150 23.82 -12.41 -9.53
N SER A 151 23.33 -13.52 -8.97
CA SER A 151 22.58 -14.57 -9.67
C SER A 151 21.06 -14.35 -9.60
N CYS A 152 20.62 -13.16 -9.16
CA CYS A 152 19.20 -12.85 -9.02
C CYS A 152 18.56 -12.47 -10.36
N PHE A 153 17.82 -13.42 -10.96
CA PHE A 153 17.10 -13.18 -12.21
C PHE A 153 15.97 -12.12 -12.11
N LYS A 154 15.45 -11.89 -10.90
CA LYS A 154 14.40 -10.86 -10.66
C LYS A 154 14.97 -9.45 -10.56
N ARG A 155 16.29 -9.30 -10.42
CA ARG A 155 16.95 -8.00 -10.34
C ARG A 155 16.99 -7.40 -11.75
N PRO A 156 16.48 -6.17 -11.97
CA PRO A 156 16.70 -5.50 -13.23
C PRO A 156 18.21 -5.33 -13.41
N GLN A 157 18.74 -5.89 -14.49
CA GLN A 157 20.15 -5.77 -14.87
C GLN A 157 20.43 -4.30 -15.16
N ASN A 158 20.76 -3.51 -14.14
CA ASN A 158 21.25 -2.15 -14.33
C ASN A 158 22.68 -2.30 -14.85
N LYS A 159 22.87 -2.17 -16.18
CA LYS A 159 24.17 -2.16 -16.85
C LYS A 159 25.00 -0.98 -16.35
N LEU A 160 25.64 -1.10 -15.20
CA LEU A 160 26.65 -0.15 -14.74
C LEU A 160 27.86 -0.90 -14.16
N THR A 161 28.88 -0.96 -15.04
CA THR A 161 30.32 -0.90 -14.76
C THR A 161 30.94 -2.04 -13.96
N GLN A 162 31.50 -2.99 -14.72
CA GLN A 162 32.65 -3.80 -14.35
C GLN A 162 33.89 -2.89 -14.11
N PRO A 163 34.65 -3.08 -13.04
CA PRO A 163 36.09 -2.88 -13.07
C PRO A 163 36.76 -4.26 -13.20
N SER A 164 36.82 -4.77 -14.44
CA SER A 164 37.69 -5.89 -14.79
C SER A 164 39.09 -5.33 -15.07
N GLY A 165 40.06 -5.67 -14.26
CA GLY A 165 41.44 -5.23 -14.48
C GLY A 165 42.43 -5.73 -13.45
N SER A 166 42.42 -7.04 -13.21
CA SER A 166 43.52 -7.74 -12.53
C SER A 166 44.76 -7.63 -13.43
N PHE A 167 45.77 -6.87 -13.00
CA PHE A 167 47.09 -6.84 -13.63
C PHE A 167 47.82 -8.16 -13.30
N PRO A 168 48.31 -8.91 -14.29
CA PRO A 168 49.07 -10.12 -14.03
C PRO A 168 50.48 -9.79 -13.54
N SER A 169 50.81 -10.39 -12.41
CA SER A 169 52.17 -10.62 -11.91
C SER A 169 53.02 -11.32 -12.98
N GLN A 170 54.10 -10.68 -13.43
CA GLN A 170 55.26 -11.37 -13.97
C GLN A 170 56.48 -11.06 -13.11
N GLY A 171 57.10 -12.12 -12.59
CA GLY A 171 58.36 -12.06 -11.87
C GLY A 171 59.54 -12.34 -12.80
N LYS A 172 60.63 -11.63 -12.49
CA LYS A 172 62.06 -11.99 -12.65
C LYS A 172 62.59 -12.37 -14.05
N ALA A 173 63.54 -11.57 -14.52
CA ALA A 173 64.97 -11.91 -14.51
C ALA A 173 65.77 -10.65 -14.18
#